data_AF-A0A5C6LWM7-F1
#
_entry.id   AF-A0A5C6LWM7-F1
#
_cell.length_a   1.000
_cell.length_b   1.000
_cell.length_c   1.000
_cell.angle_alpha   90.00
_cell.angle_beta   90.00
_cell.angle_gamma   90.00
#
_symmetry.space_group_name_H-M   'P 1'
#
loop_
_entity.id
_entity.type
_entity.pdbx_description
1 polymer ?
#
loop_
_entity_poly.entity_id
_entity_poly.type
_entity_poly.pdbx_seq_one_letter_code
_entity_poly.pdbx_strand_id
1 'polypeptide(L)'
;MGRRGKQQFLSHFELLFKDTTLASFSHEQHCGLPLYMSSSSGTKMLFSEADLLDYSNLFFFGTGSNKITSGFPKVILKESLVRDRVTKIEETADYIARTNGNRSFPWRLIMVANEDKELIENNLVYQLASPNILKETDWIKPGKAAWDWWNDNNIYGVDFRSVSITKLINTISTLQPDSVWNTSSSMGMVPVYLGHHPSEGCHQCT
;
A
#
# COMPACT_ATOMS: atom_id res chain seq x y z
N MET A 1 6.15 15.12 6.99
CA MET A 1 5.07 14.73 7.94
C MET A 1 3.85 15.63 7.75
N GLY A 2 2.65 15.06 7.81
CA GLY A 2 1.38 15.78 7.65
C GLY A 2 0.95 16.53 8.92
N ARG A 3 -0.05 17.43 8.78
CA ARG A 3 -0.77 18.06 9.89
C ARG A 3 -2.20 17.51 9.88
N ARG A 4 -2.47 16.44 10.62
CA ARG A 4 -3.84 16.07 11.02
C ARG A 4 -3.82 15.79 12.52
N GLY A 5 -4.70 16.47 13.24
CA GLY A 5 -4.81 16.37 14.70
C GLY A 5 -5.33 15.00 15.14
N LYS A 6 -4.85 14.53 16.31
CA LYS A 6 -4.88 13.14 16.82
C LYS A 6 -4.07 12.17 15.95
N GLN A 7 -3.40 11.21 16.59
CA GLN A 7 -2.60 10.15 15.97
C GLN A 7 -3.47 9.24 15.09
N GLN A 8 -3.88 9.75 13.93
CA GLN A 8 -4.68 9.03 12.96
C GLN A 8 -3.75 8.35 11.96
N PHE A 9 -3.58 7.04 12.12
CA PHE A 9 -2.77 6.21 11.22
C PHE A 9 -3.53 5.79 9.95
N LEU A 10 -4.84 6.05 9.87
CA LEU A 10 -5.64 5.74 8.70
C LEU A 10 -5.27 6.66 7.53
N SER A 11 -4.60 6.09 6.54
CA SER A 11 -4.04 6.79 5.38
C SER A 11 -4.01 5.86 4.18
N HIS A 12 -4.12 6.44 2.98
CA HIS A 12 -3.86 5.74 1.72
C HIS A 12 -2.38 5.78 1.32
N PHE A 13 -1.53 6.41 2.15
CA PHE A 13 -0.09 6.64 1.89
C PHE A 13 0.22 7.50 0.65
N GLU A 14 -0.75 8.31 0.22
CA GLU A 14 -0.62 9.26 -0.89
C GLU A 14 -0.38 10.67 -0.33
N LEU A 15 0.89 11.02 -0.13
CA LEU A 15 1.28 12.32 0.42
C LEU A 15 2.49 12.87 -0.33
N LEU A 16 2.56 14.20 -0.43
CA LEU A 16 3.75 14.88 -0.90
C LEU A 16 4.86 14.80 0.15
N PHE A 17 6.10 14.66 -0.31
CA PHE A 17 7.27 14.82 0.55
C PHE A 17 7.41 16.28 0.99
N LYS A 18 7.79 16.47 2.25
CA LYS A 18 8.08 17.80 2.80
C LYS A 18 9.58 17.90 3.05
N ASP A 19 10.25 18.72 2.26
CA ASP A 19 11.66 19.06 2.45
C ASP A 19 11.80 20.08 3.59
N THR A 20 12.37 19.63 4.71
CA THR A 20 12.54 20.45 5.91
C THR A 20 13.46 19.74 6.92
N THR A 21 13.80 20.43 8.00
CA THR A 21 14.63 19.87 9.07
C THR A 21 13.83 18.97 10.00
N LEU A 22 14.50 17.99 10.60
CA LEU A 22 13.85 17.04 11.50
C LEU A 22 13.21 17.72 12.73
N ALA A 23 13.89 18.74 13.29
CA ALA A 23 13.39 19.52 14.41
C ALA A 23 12.11 20.31 14.11
N SER A 24 11.72 20.46 12.84
CA SER A 24 10.47 21.15 12.46
C SER A 24 9.20 20.34 12.75
N PHE A 25 9.34 19.06 13.12
CA PHE A 25 8.22 18.16 13.38
C PHE A 25 8.06 17.89 14.86
N SER A 26 6.85 18.13 15.38
CA SER A 26 6.48 17.87 16.77
C SER A 26 6.01 16.42 17.00
N HIS A 27 5.73 16.08 18.26
CA HIS A 27 5.23 14.77 18.68
C HIS A 27 3.83 14.43 18.16
N GLU A 28 3.07 15.42 17.67
CA GLU A 28 1.77 15.20 17.03
C GLU A 28 1.88 14.86 15.54
N GLN A 29 3.07 15.05 14.94
CA GLN A 29 3.28 14.85 13.51
C GLN A 29 4.02 13.55 13.26
N HIS A 30 3.51 12.78 12.30
CA HIS A 30 4.13 11.54 11.87
C HIS A 30 4.23 11.41 10.35
N CYS A 31 5.04 10.46 9.91
CA CYS A 31 5.07 9.98 8.54
C CYS A 31 5.18 8.45 8.51
N GLY A 32 4.64 7.87 7.43
CA GLY A 32 4.93 6.48 7.08
C GLY A 32 6.32 6.35 6.44
N LEU A 33 6.60 5.14 5.97
CA LEU A 33 7.82 4.78 5.26
C LEU A 33 7.60 4.79 3.74
N PRO A 34 8.67 4.94 2.93
CA PRO A 34 10.05 5.19 3.35
C PRO A 34 10.28 6.66 3.79
N LEU A 35 11.20 6.86 4.74
CA LEU A 35 11.61 8.19 5.19
C LEU A 35 13.05 8.47 4.73
N TYR A 36 13.24 9.49 3.91
CA TYR A 36 14.55 9.98 3.50
C TYR A 36 15.07 11.05 4.46
N MET A 37 16.37 10.98 4.78
CA MET A 37 17.09 12.00 5.54
C MET A 37 18.47 12.22 4.95
N SER A 38 18.90 13.47 4.88
CA SER A 38 20.29 13.84 4.56
C SER A 38 20.89 14.55 5.76
N SER A 39 22.10 14.17 6.14
CA SER A 39 22.89 14.91 7.14
C SER A 39 23.57 16.13 6.49
N SER A 40 24.04 17.07 7.33
CA SER A 40 24.82 18.23 6.89
C SER A 40 26.18 17.87 6.28
N SER A 41 26.73 16.69 6.61
CA SER A 41 27.96 16.17 6.02
C SER A 41 27.75 15.47 4.67
N GLY A 42 26.51 15.43 4.16
CA GLY A 42 26.17 14.82 2.88
C GLY A 42 25.78 13.35 2.94
N THR A 43 25.86 12.69 4.11
CA THR A 43 25.41 11.29 4.26
C THR A 43 23.92 11.19 4.02
N LYS A 44 23.51 10.24 3.17
CA LYS A 44 22.12 9.97 2.80
C LYS A 44 21.62 8.74 3.54
N MET A 45 20.39 8.82 4.05
CA MET A 45 19.75 7.76 4.82
C MET A 45 18.33 7.53 4.35
N LEU A 46 17.97 6.28 4.08
CA LEU A 46 16.61 5.87 3.80
C LEU A 46 16.15 4.87 4.87
N PHE A 47 15.16 5.27 5.65
CA PHE A 47 14.54 4.41 6.65
C PHE A 47 13.38 3.66 6.00
N SER A 48 13.31 2.35 6.23
CA SER A 48 12.23 1.50 5.72
C SER A 48 12.02 0.27 6.62
N GLU A 49 11.14 -0.63 6.20
CA GLU A 49 10.97 -1.96 6.78
C GLU A 49 10.94 -3.02 5.69
N ALA A 50 11.22 -4.27 6.06
CA ALA A 50 11.11 -5.43 5.18
C ALA A 50 10.50 -6.62 5.94
N ASP A 51 9.93 -7.56 5.18
CA ASP A 51 9.22 -8.71 5.74
C ASP A 51 8.05 -8.32 6.68
N LEU A 52 7.32 -7.25 6.32
CA LEU A 52 6.13 -6.81 7.05
C LEU A 52 4.94 -7.75 6.78
N LEU A 53 4.84 -8.79 7.59
CA LEU A 53 3.75 -9.75 7.56
C LEU A 53 3.10 -9.85 8.94
N ASP A 54 1.77 -9.80 9.04
CA ASP A 54 1.00 -10.01 10.29
C ASP A 54 1.58 -9.27 11.52
N TYR A 55 1.97 -8.01 11.31
CA TYR A 55 2.51 -7.13 12.33
C TYR A 55 2.17 -5.67 11.99
N SER A 56 2.15 -4.80 12.99
CA SER A 56 1.81 -3.38 12.80
C SER A 56 2.90 -2.65 12.00
N ASN A 57 2.47 -1.84 11.03
CA ASN A 57 3.37 -1.04 10.20
C ASN A 57 4.01 0.11 10.99
N LEU A 58 5.24 0.49 10.65
CA LEU A 58 5.98 1.50 11.40
C LEU A 58 5.68 2.92 10.88
N PHE A 59 5.46 3.83 11.83
CA PHE A 59 5.49 5.27 11.62
C PHE A 59 6.60 5.91 12.44
N PHE A 60 7.14 7.02 11.94
CA PHE A 60 8.03 7.89 12.71
C PHE A 60 7.32 9.17 13.13
N PHE A 61 7.56 9.57 14.37
CA PHE A 61 7.10 10.81 14.98
C PHE A 61 8.25 11.78 15.16
N GLY A 62 7.97 13.06 14.96
CA GLY A 62 8.88 14.13 15.33
C GLY A 62 8.97 14.29 16.85
N THR A 63 10.00 15.00 17.31
CA THR A 63 10.18 15.30 18.74
C THR A 63 10.33 16.80 19.03
N GLY A 64 10.25 17.65 18.00
CA GLY A 64 10.66 19.06 18.08
C GLY A 64 12.18 19.24 18.18
N SER A 65 12.95 18.16 17.97
CA SER A 65 14.41 18.15 18.04
C SER A 65 14.98 17.26 16.95
N ASN A 66 16.30 17.10 16.88
CA ASN A 66 16.96 16.19 15.94
C ASN A 66 16.85 14.71 16.36
N LYS A 67 15.63 14.27 16.72
CA LYS A 67 15.30 12.90 17.10
C LYS A 67 13.94 12.51 16.53
N ILE A 68 13.80 11.24 16.17
CA ILE A 68 12.53 10.61 15.82
C ILE A 68 12.23 9.49 16.81
N THR A 69 10.96 9.21 17.02
CA THR A 69 10.49 8.03 17.76
C THR A 69 9.57 7.19 16.89
N SER A 70 9.54 5.89 17.12
CA SER A 70 8.62 4.98 16.44
C SER A 70 7.22 5.07 17.04
N GLY A 71 6.19 4.92 16.22
CA GLY A 71 4.84 4.62 16.66
C GLY A 71 4.16 3.62 15.72
N PHE A 72 3.16 2.92 16.26
CA PHE A 72 2.52 1.79 15.63
C PHE A 72 1.00 1.90 15.82
N PRO A 73 0.19 1.69 14.77
CA PRO A 73 -1.25 1.55 14.95
C PRO A 73 -1.57 0.34 15.83
N LYS A 74 -2.56 0.53 16.70
CA LYS A 74 -3.15 -0.52 17.53
C LYS A 74 -4.04 -1.42 16.67
N VAL A 75 -4.24 -2.67 17.13
CA VAL A 75 -5.17 -3.60 16.47
C VAL A 75 -6.58 -3.00 16.48
N ILE A 76 -7.24 -3.02 15.33
CA ILE A 76 -8.64 -2.60 15.17
C ILE A 76 -9.52 -3.73 15.70
N LEU A 77 -10.34 -3.43 16.71
CA LEU A 77 -11.33 -4.36 17.27
C LEU A 77 -12.69 -4.18 16.60
N LYS A 78 -13.00 -2.95 16.18
CA LYS A 78 -14.26 -2.63 15.54
C LYS A 78 -14.10 -1.47 14.56
N GLU A 79 -14.71 -1.63 13.39
CA GLU A 79 -14.79 -0.61 12.36
C GLU A 79 -16.14 -0.62 11.66
N SER A 80 -16.50 0.49 11.02
CA SER A 80 -17.73 0.63 10.25
C SER A 80 -17.49 1.36 8.93
N LEU A 81 -18.19 0.93 7.88
CA LEU A 81 -18.18 1.60 6.58
C LEU A 81 -19.00 2.89 6.67
N VAL A 82 -18.39 4.02 6.31
CA VAL A 82 -19.05 5.34 6.34
C VAL A 82 -19.61 5.70 4.96
N ARG A 83 -18.86 5.39 3.91
CA ARG A 83 -19.19 5.63 2.50
C ARG A 83 -18.27 4.79 1.62
N ASP A 84 -18.47 4.82 0.31
CA ASP A 84 -17.62 4.06 -0.63
C ASP A 84 -16.13 4.28 -0.35
N ARG A 85 -15.41 3.18 -0.10
CA ARG A 85 -13.98 3.12 0.23
C ARG A 85 -13.55 3.95 1.46
N VAL A 86 -14.47 4.29 2.36
CA VAL A 86 -14.14 5.02 3.59
C VAL A 86 -14.65 4.29 4.81
N THR A 87 -13.72 3.86 5.63
CA THR A 87 -13.97 3.17 6.90
C THR A 87 -13.67 4.09 8.08
N LYS A 88 -14.41 3.92 9.16
CA LYS A 88 -14.17 4.56 10.45
C LYS A 88 -13.78 3.49 11.46
N ILE A 89 -12.66 3.71 12.14
CA ILE A 89 -12.23 2.91 13.29
C ILE A 89 -13.05 3.36 14.50
N GLU A 90 -13.77 2.42 15.12
CA GLU A 90 -14.61 2.67 16.29
C GLU A 90 -13.92 2.26 17.59
N GLU A 91 -13.15 1.17 17.55
CA GLU A 91 -12.50 0.60 18.71
C GLU A 91 -11.14 0.01 18.34
N THR A 92 -10.15 0.25 19.20
CA THR A 92 -8.80 -0.32 19.08
C THR A 92 -8.41 -1.01 20.37
N ALA A 93 -7.63 -2.08 20.26
CA ALA A 93 -7.07 -2.76 21.42
C ALA A 93 -5.95 -1.96 22.11
N ASP A 94 -5.46 -2.46 23.25
CA ASP A 94 -4.28 -1.93 23.94
C ASP A 94 -2.95 -2.58 23.50
N TYR A 95 -2.99 -3.35 22.41
CA TYR A 95 -1.82 -3.97 21.78
C TYR A 95 -1.77 -3.66 20.28
N ILE A 96 -0.58 -3.79 19.69
CA ILE A 96 -0.32 -3.45 18.28
C ILE A 96 -0.36 -4.65 17.34
N ALA A 97 -0.19 -5.86 17.86
CA ALA A 97 -0.25 -7.08 17.05
C ALA A 97 -0.72 -8.27 17.91
N ARG A 98 -1.43 -9.20 17.28
CA ARG A 98 -1.71 -10.54 17.79
C ARG A 98 -1.23 -11.52 16.73
N THR A 99 -0.06 -12.12 16.96
CA THR A 99 0.61 -13.00 16.00
C THR A 99 1.19 -14.21 16.71
N ASN A 100 1.62 -15.22 15.94
CA ASN A 100 2.28 -16.41 16.46
C ASN A 100 3.69 -16.05 16.98
N GLY A 101 4.10 -16.57 18.14
CA GLY A 101 5.37 -16.18 18.78
C GLY A 101 6.65 -16.79 18.17
N ASN A 102 6.54 -17.84 17.35
CA ASN A 102 7.68 -18.59 16.83
C ASN A 102 8.19 -18.07 15.46
N ARG A 103 8.10 -16.76 15.22
CA ARG A 103 8.52 -16.16 13.94
C ARG A 103 9.44 -14.97 14.16
N SER A 104 10.09 -14.55 13.07
CA SER A 104 10.77 -13.27 13.01
C SER A 104 9.78 -12.12 12.86
N PHE A 105 10.08 -11.00 13.50
CA PHE A 105 9.39 -9.73 13.30
C PHE A 105 9.98 -8.97 12.10
N PRO A 106 9.26 -7.99 11.54
CA PRO A 106 9.74 -7.22 10.39
C PRO A 106 11.09 -6.56 10.67
N TRP A 107 11.97 -6.57 9.67
CA TRP A 107 13.24 -5.87 9.73
C TRP A 107 13.04 -4.36 9.80
N ARG A 108 13.84 -3.68 10.62
CA ARG A 108 13.92 -2.21 10.67
C ARG A 108 15.19 -1.78 9.93
N LEU A 109 15.02 -1.09 8.81
CA LEU A 109 16.10 -0.80 7.88
C LEU A 109 16.50 0.65 7.93
N ILE A 110 17.81 0.88 7.90
CA ILE A 110 18.42 2.17 7.56
C ILE A 110 19.42 1.88 6.46
N MET A 111 19.10 2.29 5.24
CA MET A 111 20.04 2.25 4.13
C MET A 111 20.88 3.53 4.21
N VAL A 112 22.20 3.40 4.17
CA VAL A 112 23.13 4.52 4.30
C VAL A 112 23.99 4.58 3.04
N ALA A 113 24.10 5.77 2.46
CA ALA A 113 24.78 6.00 1.20
C ALA A 113 25.51 7.34 1.18
N ASN A 114 26.51 7.45 0.30
CA ASN A 114 27.20 8.71 0.02
C ASN A 114 26.52 9.47 -1.13
N GLU A 115 25.92 8.76 -2.08
CA GLU A 115 25.24 9.33 -3.25
C GLU A 115 23.78 8.85 -3.33
N ASP A 116 22.86 9.68 -3.82
CA ASP A 116 21.44 9.32 -3.92
C ASP A 116 21.19 8.12 -4.85
N LYS A 117 22.03 7.92 -5.88
CA LYS A 117 21.94 6.76 -6.80
C LYS A 117 22.09 5.43 -6.07
N GLU A 118 22.93 5.38 -5.04
CA GLU A 118 23.20 4.16 -4.27
C GLU A 118 21.98 3.73 -3.45
N LEU A 119 21.12 4.68 -3.06
CA LEU A 119 19.85 4.36 -2.39
C LEU A 119 18.84 3.74 -3.36
N ILE A 120 18.85 4.14 -4.63
CA ILE A 120 17.93 3.65 -5.67
C ILE A 120 18.32 2.23 -6.11
N GLU A 121 19.63 1.95 -6.19
CA GLU A 121 20.17 0.63 -6.55
C GLU A 121 20.14 -0.36 -5.37
N ASN A 122 19.75 0.09 -4.18
CA ASN A 122 19.73 -0.72 -2.97
C ASN A 122 18.58 -1.75 -2.99
N ASN A 123 18.92 -3.02 -2.85
CA ASN A 123 17.95 -4.13 -2.88
C ASN A 123 17.66 -4.74 -1.50
N LEU A 124 18.01 -4.08 -0.39
CA LEU A 124 17.89 -4.65 0.96
C LEU A 124 16.45 -5.04 1.32
N VAL A 125 15.45 -4.27 0.88
CA VAL A 125 14.04 -4.60 1.13
C VAL A 125 13.68 -5.96 0.53
N TYR A 126 14.14 -6.25 -0.68
CA TYR A 126 13.92 -7.52 -1.36
C TYR A 126 14.76 -8.65 -0.73
N GLN A 127 16.04 -8.39 -0.45
CA GLN A 127 16.96 -9.38 0.10
C GLN A 127 16.56 -9.86 1.51
N LEU A 128 15.88 -9.01 2.27
CA LEU A 128 15.44 -9.31 3.65
C LEU A 128 14.00 -9.83 3.73
N ALA A 129 13.31 -9.95 2.60
CA ALA A 129 11.96 -10.53 2.55
C ALA A 129 12.02 -12.05 2.73
N SER A 130 10.94 -12.63 3.28
CA SER A 130 10.75 -14.08 3.28
C SER A 130 10.85 -14.67 1.87
N PRO A 131 11.44 -15.86 1.69
CA PRO A 131 11.52 -16.52 0.39
C PRO A 131 10.16 -16.76 -0.25
N ASN A 132 10.13 -16.84 -1.58
CA ASN A 132 8.93 -17.20 -2.34
C ASN A 132 8.38 -18.57 -1.90
N ILE A 133 7.09 -18.62 -1.60
CA ILE A 133 6.36 -19.85 -1.21
C ILE A 133 5.66 -20.54 -2.38
N LEU A 134 5.57 -19.90 -3.55
CA LEU A 134 4.94 -20.45 -4.74
C LEU A 134 5.88 -21.43 -5.41
N LYS A 135 5.37 -22.63 -5.73
CA LYS A 135 6.13 -23.67 -6.43
C LYS A 135 6.25 -23.41 -7.94
N GLU A 136 5.19 -22.86 -8.54
CA GLU A 136 5.10 -22.60 -9.98
C GLU A 136 4.70 -21.14 -10.21
N THR A 137 5.52 -20.41 -10.95
CA THR A 137 5.34 -18.97 -11.22
C THR A 137 5.25 -18.64 -12.71
N ASP A 138 5.30 -19.63 -13.60
CA ASP A 138 5.31 -19.41 -15.05
C ASP A 138 4.05 -18.72 -15.59
N TRP A 139 2.93 -18.82 -14.87
CA TRP A 139 1.69 -18.13 -15.20
C TRP A 139 1.74 -16.62 -14.91
N ILE A 140 2.70 -16.15 -14.10
CA ILE A 140 2.90 -14.73 -13.82
C ILE A 140 3.64 -14.10 -15.01
N LYS A 141 2.90 -13.40 -15.86
CA LYS A 141 3.43 -12.69 -17.03
C LYS A 141 3.43 -11.17 -16.79
N PRO A 142 4.59 -10.51 -16.65
CA PRO A 142 4.64 -9.04 -16.56
C PRO A 142 4.23 -8.39 -17.88
N GLY A 143 3.66 -7.19 -17.82
CA GLY A 143 3.17 -6.48 -19.00
C GLY A 143 2.79 -5.03 -18.70
N LYS A 144 2.27 -4.35 -19.72
CA LYS A 144 1.74 -2.98 -19.65
C LYS A 144 0.21 -3.01 -19.69
N ALA A 145 -0.42 -1.94 -19.21
CA ALA A 145 -1.87 -1.77 -19.24
C ALA A 145 -2.25 -0.51 -20.04
N ALA A 146 -3.23 -0.61 -20.94
CA ALA A 146 -3.97 0.55 -21.41
C ALA A 146 -4.98 0.95 -20.34
N TRP A 147 -4.61 1.93 -19.52
CA TRP A 147 -5.32 2.21 -18.29
C TRP A 147 -6.50 3.15 -18.51
N ASP A 148 -7.69 2.59 -18.41
CA ASP A 148 -8.99 3.17 -18.74
C ASP A 148 -9.53 4.12 -17.65
N TRP A 149 -9.21 3.82 -16.38
CA TRP A 149 -9.63 4.62 -15.23
C TRP A 149 -9.04 6.03 -15.23
N TRP A 150 -7.76 6.18 -15.59
CA TRP A 150 -7.08 7.49 -15.54
C TRP A 150 -7.62 8.48 -16.56
N ASN A 151 -7.96 8.00 -17.77
CA ASN A 151 -8.54 8.84 -18.80
C ASN A 151 -10.08 8.90 -18.73
N ASP A 152 -10.71 8.35 -17.68
CA ASP A 152 -12.16 8.31 -17.49
C ASP A 152 -12.91 7.73 -18.71
N ASN A 153 -12.31 6.76 -19.40
CA ASN A 153 -12.80 6.24 -20.67
C ASN A 153 -13.05 7.31 -21.74
N ASN A 154 -12.48 8.51 -21.60
CA ASN A 154 -12.83 9.71 -22.38
C ASN A 154 -12.10 9.74 -23.73
N ILE A 155 -12.48 8.82 -24.62
CA ILE A 155 -11.90 8.67 -25.95
C ILE A 155 -12.70 9.44 -27.01
N TYR A 156 -12.00 9.94 -28.04
CA TYR A 156 -12.56 10.74 -29.13
C TYR A 156 -12.50 9.99 -30.47
N GLY A 157 -13.27 10.47 -31.45
CA GLY A 157 -13.23 9.92 -32.82
C GLY A 157 -13.85 8.52 -32.96
N VAL A 158 -14.65 8.08 -32.00
CA VAL A 158 -15.38 6.81 -32.03
C VAL A 158 -16.85 6.99 -32.38
N ASP A 159 -17.46 5.97 -32.98
CA ASP A 159 -18.87 5.94 -33.38
C ASP A 159 -19.82 5.44 -32.27
N PHE A 160 -19.33 5.40 -31.02
CA PHE A 160 -20.08 4.96 -29.85
C PHE A 160 -19.87 5.88 -28.64
N ARG A 161 -20.75 5.76 -27.63
CA ARG A 161 -20.57 6.47 -26.36
C ARG A 161 -19.36 5.92 -25.62
N SER A 162 -18.36 6.76 -25.39
CA SER A 162 -17.05 6.41 -24.81
C SER A 162 -17.13 5.65 -23.47
N VAL A 163 -18.18 5.85 -22.68
CA VAL A 163 -18.47 5.12 -21.43
C VAL A 163 -18.94 3.66 -21.63
N SER A 164 -19.12 3.19 -22.87
CA SER A 164 -19.50 1.81 -23.16
C SER A 164 -18.32 0.86 -23.00
N ILE A 165 -18.21 0.25 -21.82
CA ILE A 165 -17.10 -0.63 -21.41
C ILE A 165 -16.83 -1.74 -22.44
N THR A 166 -17.86 -2.42 -22.94
CA THR A 166 -17.69 -3.51 -23.93
C THR A 166 -17.05 -3.03 -25.22
N LYS A 167 -17.48 -1.87 -25.75
CA LYS A 167 -16.92 -1.32 -26.98
C LYS A 167 -15.53 -0.76 -26.76
N LEU A 168 -15.29 -0.15 -25.60
CA LEU A 168 -13.99 0.36 -25.20
C LEU A 168 -12.94 -0.75 -25.10
N ILE A 169 -13.25 -1.87 -24.43
CA ILE A 169 -12.36 -3.02 -24.31
C ILE A 169 -11.99 -3.55 -25.70
N ASN A 170 -12.95 -3.65 -26.61
CA ASN A 170 -12.69 -4.10 -27.97
C ASN A 170 -11.77 -3.13 -28.71
N THR A 171 -11.99 -1.81 -28.62
CA THR A 171 -11.11 -0.80 -29.21
C THR A 171 -9.69 -0.89 -28.64
N ILE A 172 -9.53 -0.99 -27.32
CA ILE A 172 -8.21 -1.13 -26.67
C ILE A 172 -7.51 -2.40 -27.14
N SER A 173 -8.23 -3.53 -27.19
CA SER A 173 -7.69 -4.82 -27.62
C SER A 173 -7.19 -4.78 -29.07
N THR A 174 -7.90 -4.08 -29.97
CA THR A 174 -7.46 -3.92 -31.36
C THR A 174 -6.21 -3.05 -31.54
N LEU A 175 -6.00 -2.08 -30.64
CA LEU A 175 -4.82 -1.21 -30.67
C LEU A 175 -3.57 -1.88 -30.05
N GLN A 176 -3.74 -3.03 -29.40
CA GLN A 176 -2.69 -3.69 -28.62
C GLN A 176 -2.58 -5.19 -28.96
N PRO A 177 -2.26 -5.55 -30.22
CA PRO A 177 -2.17 -6.95 -30.63
C PRO A 177 -0.98 -7.72 -30.03
N ASP A 178 -0.02 -7.03 -29.40
CA ASP A 178 1.20 -7.65 -28.88
C ASP A 178 1.02 -8.19 -27.45
N SER A 179 1.59 -9.38 -27.19
CA SER A 179 1.59 -10.12 -25.90
C SER A 179 2.10 -9.38 -24.65
N VAL A 180 2.55 -8.13 -24.81
CA VAL A 180 3.04 -7.27 -23.72
C VAL A 180 1.89 -6.55 -23.02
N TRP A 181 0.70 -6.48 -23.63
CA TRP A 181 -0.44 -5.74 -23.08
C TRP A 181 -1.46 -6.67 -22.42
N ASN A 182 -1.79 -6.37 -21.16
CA ASN A 182 -2.84 -7.09 -20.44
C ASN A 182 -4.11 -6.23 -20.42
N THR A 183 -5.19 -6.74 -21.03
CA THR A 183 -6.50 -6.08 -21.03
C THR A 183 -7.27 -6.48 -19.77
N SER A 184 -6.87 -5.97 -18.60
CA SER A 184 -7.66 -6.12 -17.38
C SER A 184 -8.47 -4.84 -17.12
N SER A 185 -9.71 -4.80 -17.58
CA SER A 185 -10.69 -3.76 -17.21
C SER A 185 -11.27 -3.96 -15.80
N SER A 186 -10.52 -4.62 -14.90
CA SER A 186 -11.00 -5.05 -13.58
C SER A 186 -10.05 -4.69 -12.43
N MET A 187 -9.09 -3.78 -12.64
CA MET A 187 -8.35 -3.15 -11.53
C MET A 187 -9.28 -2.19 -10.76
N GLY A 188 -10.26 -2.77 -10.08
CA GLY A 188 -11.36 -2.10 -9.37
C GLY A 188 -12.39 -3.05 -8.78
N MET A 189 -12.44 -4.32 -9.20
CA MET A 189 -13.25 -5.36 -8.55
C MET A 189 -12.50 -6.69 -8.58
N VAL A 190 -11.85 -7.02 -7.46
CA VAL A 190 -11.57 -8.43 -7.14
C VAL A 190 -12.91 -9.04 -6.74
N PRO A 191 -13.47 -10.02 -7.48
CA PRO A 191 -14.64 -10.72 -7.00
C PRO A 191 -14.23 -11.51 -5.75
N VAL A 192 -14.83 -11.16 -4.62
CA VAL A 192 -14.84 -12.03 -3.43
C VAL A 192 -15.59 -13.28 -3.84
N TYR A 193 -14.87 -14.35 -4.18
CA TYR A 193 -15.44 -15.69 -4.27
C TYR A 193 -15.90 -16.09 -2.86
N LEU A 194 -17.15 -15.77 -2.52
CA LEU A 194 -17.85 -16.45 -1.44
C LEU A 194 -18.09 -17.88 -1.93
N GLY A 195 -17.18 -18.78 -1.55
CA GLY A 195 -17.34 -20.21 -1.77
C GLY A 195 -18.65 -20.69 -1.17
N HIS A 196 -19.61 -21.02 -2.03
CA HIS A 196 -20.76 -21.83 -1.65
C HIS A 196 -20.26 -23.24 -1.37
N HIS A 197 -20.20 -23.62 -0.09
CA HIS A 197 -20.33 -25.02 0.30
C HIS A 197 -21.83 -25.32 0.45
N PRO A 198 -22.35 -26.40 -0.19
CA PRO A 198 -23.71 -26.84 0.05
C PRO A 198 -23.74 -27.65 1.35
N SER A 199 -24.50 -27.18 2.34
CA SER A 199 -24.93 -28.02 3.47
C SER A 199 -26.40 -27.75 3.76
N GLU A 200 -27.22 -28.67 3.27
CA GLU A 200 -28.39 -29.27 3.91
C GLU A 200 -29.16 -28.45 4.97
N GLY A 201 -30.41 -28.13 4.63
CA GLY A 201 -31.61 -28.36 5.46
C GLY A 201 -31.75 -27.63 6.80
N CYS A 202 -32.74 -26.72 6.88
CA CYS A 202 -33.77 -26.82 7.94
C CYS A 202 -35.01 -25.97 7.62
N HIS A 203 -36.17 -26.54 7.97
CA HIS A 203 -37.53 -26.05 7.81
C HIS A 203 -37.94 -25.02 8.88
N GLN A 204 -39.02 -24.27 8.56
CA GLN A 204 -39.95 -23.55 9.47
C GLN A 204 -39.37 -22.30 10.16
N CYS A 205 -40.06 -21.17 10.30
CA CYS A 205 -41.46 -20.91 10.62
C CYS A 205 -41.93 -19.58 9.97
N THR A 206 -43.24 -19.55 9.68
CA THR A 206 -44.18 -18.42 9.50
C THR A 206 -43.67 -16.99 9.36
#